data_AF-A0A1H3DHV3-F1
#
_entry.id   AF-A0A1H3DHV3-F1
#
_cell.length_a   1.000
_cell.length_b   1.000
_cell.length_c   1.000
_cell.angle_alpha   90.00
_cell.angle_beta   90.00
_cell.angle_gamma   90.00
#
_symmetry.space_group_name_H-M   'P 1'
#
loop_
_entity.id
_entity.type
_entity.pdbx_description
1 polymer ?
#
loop_
_entity_poly.entity_id
_entity_poly.type
_entity_poly.pdbx_seq_one_letter_code
_entity_poly.pdbx_strand_id
1 'polypeptide(L)'
;MRLTNKKPRNKKVVIAIASGAIALTMIAGSAYAATVGLTFTGSATLANITNQLTGLGNKVHTYEANESKLLAKINDVKANANSRIASANELILNLKTELAAKQADNAQLVGQVSQLQAQVIDVQKQLEKLDLENQQLRVNQRGYGLLIEQLQSQIGQLGNTIMNLNEQIGWLNDEKAELQAKNTEQEAEIERLKAELSDANQTEQGTEVERLNTELNNANQAVQDAGHASDAVGAQTNGDNPLSADEINSIDTTLIDVTN
;
A
#
# COMPACT_ATOMS: atom_id res chain seq x y z
N MET A 1 24.39 42.65 -50.44
CA MET A 1 25.28 43.80 -50.75
C MET A 1 26.34 43.32 -51.76
N ARG A 2 26.20 43.65 -53.05
CA ARG A 2 27.12 43.18 -54.12
C ARG A 2 28.39 44.03 -54.09
N LEU A 3 29.52 43.46 -53.66
CA LEU A 3 30.83 44.08 -53.83
C LEU A 3 31.35 43.76 -55.23
N THR A 4 31.33 44.77 -56.10
CA THR A 4 31.86 44.68 -57.46
C THR A 4 33.38 44.63 -57.42
N ASN A 5 33.92 43.51 -57.90
CA ASN A 5 35.35 43.24 -57.96
C ASN A 5 36.00 44.13 -59.04
N LYS A 6 36.52 45.28 -58.63
CA LYS A 6 37.15 46.26 -59.53
C LYS A 6 38.56 45.76 -59.89
N LYS A 7 38.68 45.14 -61.06
CA LYS A 7 39.94 44.67 -61.67
C LYS A 7 41.02 45.79 -61.61
N PRO A 8 42.22 45.54 -61.04
CA PRO A 8 43.25 46.58 -60.96
C PRO A 8 43.73 46.93 -62.37
N ARG A 9 43.54 48.19 -62.77
CA ARG A 9 44.15 48.74 -63.99
C ARG A 9 45.64 48.89 -63.74
N ASN A 10 46.44 47.95 -64.26
CA ASN A 10 47.88 48.13 -64.41
C ASN A 10 48.13 49.29 -65.37
N LYS A 11 48.21 50.51 -64.86
CA LYS A 11 48.78 51.64 -65.59
C LYS A 11 50.27 51.36 -65.71
N LYS A 12 50.70 50.85 -66.87
CA LYS A 12 52.11 50.90 -67.27
C LYS A 12 52.48 52.38 -67.35
N VAL A 13 53.13 52.87 -66.31
CA VAL A 13 53.80 54.18 -66.33
C VAL A 13 55.05 53.95 -67.17
N VAL A 14 54.91 54.13 -68.49
CA VAL A 14 56.04 54.19 -69.41
C VAL A 14 56.68 55.56 -69.19
N ILE A 15 57.67 55.62 -68.31
CA ILE A 15 58.55 56.79 -68.20
C ILE A 15 59.54 56.65 -69.34
N ALA A 16 59.24 57.29 -70.47
CA ALA A 16 60.22 57.53 -71.51
C ALA A 16 61.22 58.56 -70.96
N ILE A 17 62.26 58.09 -70.27
CA ILE A 17 63.41 58.93 -69.98
C ILE A 17 64.21 58.96 -71.27
N ALA A 18 64.08 60.06 -72.00
CA ALA A 18 65.02 60.42 -73.04
C ALA A 18 66.40 60.46 -72.37
N SER A 19 67.17 59.39 -72.53
CA SER A 19 68.63 59.43 -72.38
C SER A 19 69.13 60.39 -73.45
N GLY A 20 69.07 61.68 -73.13
CA GLY A 20 69.64 62.73 -73.93
C GLY A 20 71.13 62.44 -74.02
N ALA A 21 71.54 61.80 -75.11
CA ALA A 21 72.90 61.94 -75.59
C ALA A 21 73.09 63.44 -75.78
N ILE A 22 73.73 64.10 -74.82
CA ILE A 22 74.29 65.41 -75.06
C ILE A 22 75.38 65.16 -76.09
N ALA A 23 75.02 65.28 -77.36
CA ALA A 23 75.97 65.38 -78.45
C ALA A 23 76.73 66.70 -78.22
N LEU A 24 77.78 66.63 -77.41
CA LEU A 24 78.86 67.59 -77.49
C LEU A 24 79.47 67.41 -78.88
N THR A 25 79.00 68.19 -79.85
CA THR A 25 79.77 68.48 -81.05
C THR A 25 81.04 69.19 -80.60
N MET A 26 82.06 68.39 -80.27
CA MET A 26 83.42 68.88 -80.09
C MET A 26 83.88 69.46 -81.42
N ILE A 27 83.91 70.79 -81.54
CA ILE A 27 84.90 71.43 -82.41
C ILE A 27 86.23 71.36 -81.65
N ALA A 28 86.76 70.14 -81.52
CA ALA A 28 88.15 69.87 -81.19
C ALA A 28 88.86 69.50 -82.49
N GLY A 29 88.82 70.44 -83.43
CA GLY A 29 89.64 70.43 -84.63
C GLY A 29 90.24 71.81 -84.72
N SER A 30 91.55 71.89 -84.52
CA SER A 30 92.35 73.10 -84.69
C SER A 30 92.21 73.63 -86.12
N ALA A 31 91.21 74.46 -86.37
CA ALA A 31 91.19 75.33 -87.52
C ALA A 31 91.79 76.67 -87.08
N TYR A 32 93.07 76.87 -87.41
CA TYR A 32 93.68 78.19 -87.48
C TYR A 32 92.89 79.00 -88.52
N ALA A 33 91.86 79.72 -88.08
CA ALA A 33 91.25 80.78 -88.88
C ALA A 33 91.99 82.07 -88.55
N ALA A 34 92.91 82.41 -89.44
CA ALA A 34 93.71 83.62 -89.41
C ALA A 34 92.86 84.89 -89.27
N THR A 35 93.48 85.91 -88.68
CA THR A 35 93.18 87.37 -88.72
C THR A 35 92.56 88.07 -87.53
N VAL A 36 92.10 87.43 -86.45
CA VAL A 36 91.90 88.11 -85.14
C VAL A 36 92.23 87.15 -84.00
N GLY A 37 93.19 87.50 -83.14
CA GLY A 37 93.70 86.66 -82.05
C GLY A 37 92.66 86.38 -80.96
N LEU A 38 91.87 85.32 -81.14
CA LEU A 38 90.98 84.76 -80.13
C LEU A 38 91.40 83.31 -79.85
N THR A 39 92.36 83.13 -78.95
CA THR A 39 92.74 81.82 -78.42
C THR A 39 91.72 81.39 -77.37
N PHE A 40 90.97 80.31 -77.62
CA PHE A 40 90.07 79.72 -76.63
C PHE A 40 90.87 78.91 -75.60
N THR A 41 91.12 79.49 -74.43
CA THR A 41 91.84 78.87 -73.31
C THR A 41 90.94 78.03 -72.38
N GLY A 42 89.69 77.74 -72.79
CA GLY A 42 88.66 77.11 -71.96
C GLY A 42 88.68 75.57 -71.87
N SER A 43 89.73 74.90 -72.36
CA SER A 43 89.83 73.42 -72.38
C SER A 43 89.76 72.79 -70.98
N ALA A 44 90.36 73.44 -69.97
CA ALA A 44 90.28 73.01 -68.58
C ALA A 44 88.85 73.10 -68.01
N THR A 45 88.10 74.16 -68.37
CA THR A 45 86.69 74.32 -68.00
C THR A 45 85.83 73.24 -68.63
N LEU A 46 86.07 72.91 -69.91
CA LEU A 46 85.34 71.86 -70.62
C LEU A 46 85.60 70.46 -70.03
N ALA A 47 86.85 70.17 -69.67
CA ALA A 47 87.22 68.91 -69.01
C ALA A 47 86.58 68.78 -67.62
N ASN A 48 86.54 69.86 -66.84
CA ASN A 48 85.88 69.88 -65.54
C ASN A 48 84.35 69.64 -65.68
N ILE A 49 83.70 70.33 -66.63
CA ILE A 49 82.28 70.12 -66.94
C ILE A 49 82.02 68.66 -67.36
N THR A 50 82.89 68.09 -68.20
CA THR A 50 82.78 66.69 -68.64
C THR A 50 82.89 65.71 -67.47
N ASN A 51 83.82 65.94 -66.54
CA ASN A 51 83.98 65.11 -65.34
C ASN A 51 82.78 65.24 -64.39
N GLN A 52 82.26 66.45 -64.20
CA GLN A 52 81.06 66.70 -63.39
C GLN A 52 79.82 66.02 -64.00
N LEU A 53 79.63 66.14 -65.31
CA LEU A 53 78.52 65.52 -66.02
C LEU A 53 78.61 63.99 -65.97
N THR A 54 79.81 63.42 -66.11
CA THR A 54 80.06 61.98 -65.95
C THR A 54 79.75 61.52 -64.53
N GLY A 55 80.19 62.27 -63.52
CA GLY A 55 79.88 61.98 -62.11
C GLY A 55 78.39 62.06 -61.78
N LEU A 56 77.67 63.05 -62.35
CA LEU A 56 76.22 63.16 -62.25
C LEU A 56 75.52 61.98 -62.94
N GLY A 57 75.96 61.61 -64.15
CA GLY A 57 75.44 60.46 -64.89
C GLY A 57 75.56 59.15 -64.09
N ASN A 58 76.73 58.91 -63.48
CA ASN A 58 76.94 57.72 -62.63
C ASN A 58 76.04 57.71 -61.39
N LYS A 59 75.80 58.88 -60.77
CA LYS A 59 74.86 59.01 -59.64
C LYS A 59 73.43 58.71 -60.07
N VAL A 60 72.98 59.26 -61.21
CA VAL A 60 71.65 58.99 -61.76
C VAL A 60 71.46 57.49 -62.01
N HIS A 61 72.43 56.84 -62.67
CA HIS A 61 72.38 55.41 -62.92
C HIS A 61 72.32 54.59 -61.61
N THR A 62 73.08 55.00 -60.60
CA THR A 62 73.03 54.38 -59.26
C THR A 62 71.67 54.55 -58.60
N TYR A 63 71.03 55.72 -58.72
CA TYR A 63 69.70 55.97 -58.19
C TYR A 63 68.63 55.14 -58.90
N GLU A 64 68.67 55.01 -60.23
CA GLU A 64 67.75 54.16 -61.00
C GLU A 64 67.86 52.68 -60.57
N ALA A 65 69.09 52.19 -60.35
CA ALA A 65 69.32 50.84 -59.85
C ALA A 65 68.76 50.65 -58.42
N ASN A 66 68.93 51.65 -57.55
CA ASN A 66 68.40 51.62 -56.18
C ASN A 66 66.86 51.71 -56.16
N GLU A 67 66.26 52.55 -57.01
CA GLU A 67 64.81 52.65 -57.17
C GLU A 67 64.23 51.30 -57.62
N SER A 68 64.84 50.66 -58.61
CA SER A 68 64.44 49.33 -59.08
C SER A 68 64.47 48.28 -57.96
N LYS A 69 65.53 48.28 -57.13
CA LYS A 69 65.64 47.37 -55.96
C LYS A 69 64.58 47.67 -54.90
N LEU A 70 64.28 48.95 -54.65
CA LEU A 70 63.26 49.35 -53.68
C LEU A 70 61.87 48.93 -54.15
N LEU A 71 61.55 49.14 -55.42
CA LEU A 71 60.29 48.70 -56.02
C LEU A 71 60.12 47.18 -55.93
N ALA A 72 61.19 46.40 -56.17
CA ALA A 72 61.15 44.95 -55.99
C ALA A 72 60.83 44.57 -54.53
N LYS A 73 61.53 45.15 -53.54
CA LYS A 73 61.26 44.92 -52.12
C LYS A 73 59.84 45.29 -51.70
N ILE A 74 59.32 46.41 -52.21
CA ILE A 74 57.94 46.84 -51.95
C ILE A 74 56.95 45.81 -52.49
N ASN A 75 57.18 45.29 -53.70
CA ASN A 75 56.33 44.27 -54.29
C ASN A 75 56.38 42.95 -53.52
N ASP A 76 57.56 42.53 -53.06
CA ASP A 76 57.72 41.32 -52.24
C ASP A 76 57.01 41.44 -50.90
N VAL A 77 57.17 42.57 -50.20
CA VAL A 77 56.47 42.85 -48.94
C VAL A 77 54.96 42.85 -49.16
N LYS A 78 54.48 43.47 -50.25
CA LYS A 78 53.05 43.50 -50.59
C LYS A 78 52.51 42.09 -50.86
N ALA A 79 53.25 41.27 -51.61
CA ALA A 79 52.87 39.89 -51.89
C ALA A 79 52.82 39.05 -50.60
N ASN A 80 53.83 39.18 -49.74
CA ASN A 80 53.89 38.48 -48.47
C ASN A 80 52.75 38.90 -47.53
N ALA A 81 52.50 40.20 -47.39
CA ALA A 81 51.41 40.73 -46.57
C ALA A 81 50.05 40.22 -47.06
N ASN A 82 49.80 40.24 -48.37
CA ASN A 82 48.57 39.72 -48.96
C ASN A 82 48.38 38.23 -48.68
N SER A 83 49.44 37.42 -48.81
CA SER A 83 49.39 36.00 -48.51
C SER A 83 49.07 35.75 -47.02
N ARG A 84 49.73 36.46 -46.10
CA ARG A 84 49.45 36.34 -44.66
C ARG A 84 48.04 36.77 -44.29
N ILE A 85 47.51 37.83 -44.92
CA ILE A 85 46.12 38.27 -44.74
C ILE A 85 45.15 37.19 -45.23
N ALA A 86 45.42 36.58 -46.39
CA ALA A 86 44.57 35.51 -46.92
C ALA A 86 44.51 34.31 -45.96
N SER A 87 45.67 33.83 -45.49
CA SER A 87 45.73 32.72 -44.52
C SER A 87 45.06 33.06 -43.19
N ALA A 88 45.22 34.30 -42.69
CA ALA A 88 44.54 34.73 -41.47
C ALA A 88 43.02 34.75 -41.65
N ASN A 89 42.52 35.19 -42.81
CA ASN A 89 41.09 35.20 -43.11
C ASN A 89 40.50 33.79 -43.18
N GLU A 90 41.22 32.83 -43.76
CA GLU A 90 40.81 31.41 -43.78
C GLU A 90 40.75 30.83 -42.37
N LEU A 91 41.77 31.08 -41.54
CA LEU A 91 41.78 30.64 -40.14
C LEU A 91 40.61 31.24 -39.34
N ILE A 92 40.34 32.53 -39.50
CA ILE A 92 39.21 33.21 -38.86
C ILE A 92 37.88 32.57 -39.29
N LEU A 93 37.73 32.24 -40.56
CA LEU A 93 36.51 31.59 -41.07
C LEU A 93 36.33 30.20 -40.45
N ASN A 94 37.39 29.40 -40.41
CA ASN A 94 37.34 28.06 -39.82
C ASN A 94 37.00 28.11 -38.32
N LEU A 95 37.65 29.00 -37.56
CA LEU A 95 37.37 29.20 -36.14
C LEU A 95 35.93 29.67 -35.88
N LYS A 96 35.37 30.52 -36.76
CA LYS A 96 33.97 30.94 -36.67
C LYS A 96 33.01 29.77 -36.88
N THR A 97 33.28 28.91 -37.85
CA THR A 97 32.47 27.71 -38.10
C THR A 97 32.54 26.74 -36.92
N GLU A 98 33.73 26.49 -36.39
CA GLU A 98 33.90 25.62 -35.22
C GLU A 98 33.20 26.18 -33.97
N LEU A 99 33.32 27.49 -33.72
CA LEU A 99 32.63 28.16 -32.62
C LEU A 99 31.10 28.00 -32.73
N ALA A 100 30.55 28.18 -33.93
CA ALA A 100 29.12 28.00 -34.17
C ALA A 100 28.67 26.56 -33.91
N ALA A 101 29.46 25.56 -34.34
CA ALA A 101 29.19 24.16 -34.05
C ALA A 101 29.22 23.87 -32.54
N LYS A 102 30.24 24.36 -31.81
CA LYS A 102 30.32 24.20 -30.36
C LYS A 102 29.19 24.88 -29.60
N GLN A 103 28.71 26.02 -30.08
CA GLN A 103 27.53 26.68 -29.51
C GLN A 103 26.26 25.85 -29.71
N ALA A 104 26.09 25.23 -30.88
CA ALA A 104 24.98 24.32 -31.14
C ALA A 104 25.03 23.07 -30.26
N ASP A 105 26.21 22.43 -30.15
CA ASP A 105 26.44 21.29 -29.26
C ASP A 105 26.08 21.64 -27.81
N ASN A 106 26.54 22.81 -27.33
CA ASN A 106 26.26 23.26 -25.98
C ASN A 106 24.76 23.50 -25.75
N ALA A 107 24.05 24.08 -26.72
CA ALA A 107 22.60 24.26 -26.62
C ALA A 107 21.86 22.92 -26.54
N GLN A 108 22.30 21.92 -27.32
CA GLN A 108 21.75 20.57 -27.26
C GLN A 108 21.99 19.92 -25.89
N LEU A 109 23.22 20.01 -25.35
CA LEU A 109 23.56 19.46 -24.04
C LEU A 109 22.74 20.10 -22.93
N VAL A 110 22.55 21.43 -22.96
CA VAL A 110 21.68 22.13 -22.01
C VAL A 110 20.24 21.58 -22.08
N GLY A 111 19.72 21.36 -23.29
CA GLY A 111 18.40 20.74 -23.47
C GLY A 111 18.29 19.33 -22.90
N GLN A 112 19.31 18.49 -23.13
CA GLN A 112 19.36 17.12 -22.58
C GLN A 112 19.43 17.14 -21.05
N VAL A 113 20.23 18.03 -20.45
CA VAL A 113 20.31 18.20 -19.01
C VAL A 113 18.95 18.58 -18.43
N SER A 114 18.24 19.54 -19.03
CA SER A 114 16.90 19.93 -18.58
C SER A 114 15.88 18.78 -18.68
N GLN A 115 15.93 17.98 -19.75
CA GLN A 115 15.06 16.81 -19.89
C GLN A 115 15.34 15.75 -18.81
N LEU A 116 16.62 15.44 -18.57
CA LEU A 116 17.02 14.47 -17.54
C LEU A 116 16.61 14.96 -16.14
N GLN A 117 16.76 16.25 -15.84
CA GLN A 117 16.29 16.84 -14.59
C GLN A 117 14.78 16.68 -14.41
N ALA A 118 13.99 16.91 -15.47
CA ALA A 118 12.55 16.70 -15.43
C ALA A 118 12.18 15.23 -15.18
N GLN A 119 12.88 14.29 -15.82
CA GLN A 119 12.69 12.85 -15.60
C GLN A 119 13.04 12.44 -14.16
N VAL A 120 14.13 12.96 -13.60
CA VAL A 120 14.50 12.71 -12.19
C VAL A 120 13.41 13.18 -11.24
N ILE A 121 12.86 14.37 -11.45
CA ILE A 121 11.76 14.91 -10.63
C ILE A 121 10.50 14.02 -10.74
N ASP A 122 10.18 13.55 -11.94
CA ASP A 122 9.01 12.68 -12.15
C ASP A 122 9.18 11.32 -11.43
N VAL A 123 10.34 10.69 -11.58
CA VAL A 123 10.66 9.43 -10.89
C VAL A 123 10.63 9.60 -9.37
N GLN A 124 11.12 10.72 -8.83
CA GLN A 124 11.04 11.02 -7.40
C GLN A 124 9.60 11.09 -6.90
N LYS A 125 8.70 11.74 -7.65
CA LYS A 125 7.27 11.79 -7.30
C LYS A 125 6.61 10.41 -7.35
N GLN A 126 6.95 9.59 -8.34
CA GLN A 126 6.45 8.22 -8.43
C GLN A 126 6.91 7.37 -7.23
N LEU A 127 8.17 7.56 -6.80
CA LEU A 127 8.73 6.87 -5.64
C LEU A 127 8.00 7.28 -4.34
N GLU A 128 7.78 8.58 -4.12
CA GLU A 128 7.02 9.07 -2.96
C GLU A 128 5.61 8.51 -2.91
N LYS A 129 4.92 8.46 -4.06
CA LYS A 129 3.58 7.86 -4.15
C LYS A 129 3.59 6.38 -3.78
N LEU A 130 4.56 5.62 -4.30
CA LEU A 130 4.66 4.19 -4.03
C LEU A 130 5.02 3.91 -2.57
N ASP A 131 5.81 4.77 -1.94
CA ASP A 131 6.13 4.65 -0.50
C ASP A 131 4.87 4.85 0.35
N LEU A 132 4.05 5.87 0.05
CA LEU A 132 2.76 6.08 0.73
C LEU A 132 1.80 4.90 0.56
N GLU A 133 1.69 4.36 -0.66
CA GLU A 133 0.87 3.17 -0.92
C GLU A 133 1.36 1.95 -0.11
N ASN A 134 2.68 1.74 -0.03
CA ASN A 134 3.27 0.67 0.79
C ASN A 134 3.00 0.85 2.29
N GLN A 135 3.11 2.08 2.80
CA GLN A 135 2.78 2.38 4.20
C GLN A 135 1.30 2.06 4.50
N GLN A 136 0.39 2.46 3.62
CA GLN A 136 -1.04 2.16 3.77
C GLN A 136 -1.32 0.66 3.74
N LEU A 137 -0.68 -0.09 2.83
CA LEU A 137 -0.82 -1.55 2.77
C LEU A 137 -0.35 -2.23 4.06
N ARG A 138 0.76 -1.77 4.65
CA ARG A 138 1.24 -2.28 5.95
C ARG A 138 0.26 -2.02 7.09
N VAL A 139 -0.36 -0.83 7.11
CA VAL A 139 -1.41 -0.50 8.09
C VAL A 139 -2.62 -1.42 7.92
N ASN A 140 -3.09 -1.61 6.69
CA ASN A 140 -4.22 -2.50 6.40
C ASN A 140 -3.90 -3.95 6.81
N GLN A 141 -2.70 -4.46 6.49
CA GLN A 141 -2.27 -5.81 6.86
C GLN A 141 -2.27 -6.01 8.38
N ARG A 142 -1.80 -5.02 9.15
CA ARG A 142 -1.88 -5.05 10.62
C ARG A 142 -3.32 -5.06 11.10
N GLY A 143 -4.18 -4.24 10.50
CA GLY A 143 -5.62 -4.20 10.82
C GLY A 143 -6.30 -5.56 10.61
N TYR A 144 -6.03 -6.22 9.48
CA TYR A 144 -6.54 -7.56 9.22
C TYR A 144 -6.00 -8.61 10.19
N GLY A 145 -4.72 -8.52 10.59
CA GLY A 145 -4.14 -9.39 11.62
C GLY A 145 -4.88 -9.31 12.95
N LEU A 146 -5.14 -8.09 13.44
CA LEU A 146 -5.89 -7.87 14.68
C LEU A 146 -7.33 -8.39 14.59
N LEU A 147 -7.99 -8.21 13.44
CA LEU A 147 -9.35 -8.74 13.23
C LEU A 147 -9.38 -10.27 13.27
N ILE A 148 -8.37 -10.93 12.68
CA ILE A 148 -8.24 -12.40 12.72
C ILE A 148 -8.07 -12.88 14.17
N GLU A 149 -7.19 -12.26 14.94
CA GLU A 149 -6.97 -12.59 16.36
C GLU A 149 -8.27 -12.44 17.17
N GLN A 150 -9.01 -11.34 16.96
CA GLN A 150 -10.29 -11.12 17.63
C GLN A 150 -11.31 -12.21 17.28
N LEU A 151 -11.45 -12.56 16.00
CA LEU A 151 -12.38 -13.60 15.56
C LEU A 151 -12.00 -14.97 16.10
N GLN A 152 -10.70 -15.30 16.14
CA GLN A 152 -10.21 -16.54 16.76
C GLN A 152 -10.54 -16.61 18.25
N SER A 153 -10.38 -15.50 18.98
CA SER A 153 -10.77 -15.42 20.39
C SER A 153 -12.28 -15.65 20.57
N GLN A 154 -13.12 -15.04 19.73
CA GLN A 154 -14.58 -15.23 19.78
C GLN A 154 -14.98 -16.68 19.48
N ILE A 155 -14.35 -17.31 18.49
CA ILE A 155 -14.57 -18.73 18.18
C ILE A 155 -14.24 -19.60 19.40
N GLY A 156 -13.11 -19.33 20.07
CA GLY A 156 -12.73 -20.06 21.29
C GLY A 156 -13.74 -19.89 22.43
N GLN A 157 -14.22 -18.66 22.65
CA GLN A 157 -15.26 -18.38 23.66
C GLN A 157 -16.56 -19.12 23.36
N LEU A 158 -17.05 -19.05 22.12
CA LEU A 158 -18.25 -19.77 21.69
C LEU A 158 -18.09 -21.28 21.81
N GLY A 159 -16.91 -21.82 21.49
CA GLY A 159 -16.58 -23.24 21.68
C GLY A 159 -16.72 -23.66 23.15
N ASN A 160 -16.18 -22.87 24.09
CA ASN A 160 -16.33 -23.13 25.53
C ASN A 160 -17.79 -23.04 25.98
N THR A 161 -18.56 -22.07 25.47
CA THR A 161 -20.00 -21.96 25.76
C THR A 161 -20.75 -23.20 25.30
N ILE A 162 -20.48 -23.69 24.08
CA ILE A 162 -21.10 -24.91 23.56
C ILE A 162 -20.78 -26.12 24.45
N MET A 163 -19.53 -26.28 24.88
CA MET A 163 -19.11 -27.37 25.76
C MET A 163 -19.88 -27.34 27.09
N ASN A 164 -19.93 -26.17 27.75
CA ASN A 164 -20.67 -26.01 29.02
C ASN A 164 -22.17 -26.29 28.86
N LEU A 165 -22.79 -25.84 27.76
CA LEU A 165 -24.20 -26.11 27.49
C LEU A 165 -24.46 -27.59 27.26
N ASN A 166 -23.57 -28.29 26.55
CA ASN A 166 -23.69 -29.74 26.34
C ASN A 166 -23.57 -30.51 27.67
N GLU A 167 -22.67 -30.10 28.56
CA GLU A 167 -22.57 -30.68 29.91
C GLU A 167 -23.86 -30.45 30.73
N GLN A 168 -24.43 -29.25 30.70
CA GLN A 168 -25.71 -28.95 31.35
C GLN A 168 -26.86 -29.80 30.79
N ILE A 169 -26.91 -29.98 29.46
CA ILE A 169 -27.90 -30.85 28.82
C ILE A 169 -27.74 -32.31 29.29
N GLY A 170 -26.50 -32.80 29.42
CA GLY A 170 -26.22 -34.11 29.99
C GLY A 170 -26.80 -34.25 31.40
N TRP A 171 -26.43 -33.32 32.29
CA TRP A 171 -26.93 -33.28 33.67
C TRP A 171 -28.46 -33.26 33.77
N LEU A 172 -29.13 -32.42 32.98
CA LEU A 172 -30.59 -32.31 32.98
C LEU A 172 -31.27 -33.59 32.45
N ASN A 173 -30.65 -34.28 31.50
CA ASN A 173 -31.17 -35.56 31.00
C ASN A 173 -31.06 -36.66 32.06
N ASP A 174 -29.96 -36.70 32.80
CA ASP A 174 -29.77 -37.65 33.91
C ASP A 174 -30.78 -37.38 35.04
N GLU A 175 -30.95 -36.12 35.45
CA GLU A 175 -31.94 -35.71 36.45
C GLU A 175 -33.38 -36.05 36.01
N LYS A 176 -33.71 -35.83 34.74
CA LYS A 176 -35.00 -36.21 34.17
C LYS A 176 -35.22 -37.72 34.26
N ALA A 177 -34.21 -38.53 33.94
CA ALA A 177 -34.32 -39.99 34.01
C ALA A 177 -34.52 -40.48 35.46
N GLU A 178 -33.83 -39.88 36.43
CA GLU A 178 -34.01 -40.17 37.86
C GLU A 178 -35.43 -39.84 38.34
N LEU A 179 -35.95 -38.65 38.00
CA LEU A 179 -37.31 -38.25 38.34
C LEU A 179 -38.36 -39.16 37.71
N GLN A 180 -38.14 -39.60 36.47
CA GLN A 180 -39.03 -40.55 35.80
C GLN A 180 -39.05 -41.91 36.53
N ALA A 181 -37.88 -42.43 36.93
CA ALA A 181 -37.80 -43.68 37.68
C ALA A 181 -38.52 -43.57 39.04
N LYS A 182 -38.32 -42.46 39.76
CA LYS A 182 -39.00 -42.19 41.03
C LYS A 182 -40.51 -42.09 40.88
N ASN A 183 -41.00 -41.46 39.80
CA ASN A 183 -42.43 -41.38 39.53
C ASN A 183 -43.03 -42.78 39.27
N THR A 184 -42.34 -43.63 38.50
CA THR A 184 -42.77 -45.03 38.29
C THR A 184 -42.80 -45.84 39.60
N GLU A 185 -41.82 -45.66 40.48
CA GLU A 185 -41.80 -46.31 41.81
C GLU A 185 -42.99 -45.85 42.66
N GLN A 186 -43.27 -44.54 42.68
CA GLN A 186 -44.40 -43.98 43.41
C GLN A 186 -45.75 -44.45 42.86
N GLU A 187 -45.89 -44.55 41.53
CA GLU A 187 -47.09 -45.10 40.88
C GLU A 187 -47.32 -46.56 41.29
N ALA A 188 -46.26 -47.39 41.31
CA ALA A 188 -46.34 -48.78 41.77
C ALA A 188 -46.73 -48.89 43.25
N GLU A 189 -46.17 -48.04 44.10
CA GLU A 189 -46.50 -47.99 45.54
C GLU A 189 -47.95 -47.57 45.78
N ILE A 190 -48.47 -46.60 45.01
CA ILE A 190 -49.88 -46.21 45.05
C ILE A 190 -50.77 -47.40 44.69
N GLU A 191 -50.46 -48.16 43.64
CA GLU A 191 -51.24 -49.34 43.27
C GLU A 191 -51.16 -50.45 44.31
N ARG A 192 -50.00 -50.67 44.94
CA ARG A 192 -49.86 -51.60 46.08
C ARG A 192 -50.75 -51.19 47.24
N LEU A 193 -50.70 -49.93 47.67
CA LEU A 193 -51.50 -49.42 48.77
C LEU A 193 -53.01 -49.46 48.47
N LYS A 194 -53.42 -49.22 47.22
CA LYS A 194 -54.82 -49.39 46.79
C LYS A 194 -55.27 -50.84 46.91
N ALA A 195 -54.44 -51.79 46.52
CA ALA A 195 -54.74 -53.22 46.65
C ALA A 195 -54.87 -53.61 48.12
N GLU A 196 -53.94 -53.20 48.99
CA GLU A 196 -54.00 -53.45 50.43
C GLU A 196 -55.25 -52.86 51.08
N LEU A 197 -55.64 -51.64 50.69
CA LEU A 197 -56.87 -51.02 51.17
C LEU A 197 -58.12 -51.78 50.72
N SER A 198 -58.13 -52.26 49.48
CA SER A 198 -59.23 -53.09 48.94
C SER A 198 -59.36 -54.40 49.69
N ASP A 199 -58.24 -55.10 49.91
CA ASP A 199 -58.20 -56.38 50.63
C ASP A 199 -58.65 -56.22 52.09
N ALA A 200 -58.17 -55.19 52.80
CA ALA A 200 -58.60 -54.89 54.16
C ALA A 200 -60.12 -54.62 54.24
N ASN A 201 -60.68 -53.85 53.30
CA ASN A 201 -62.11 -53.56 53.25
C ASN A 201 -62.96 -54.80 52.93
N GLN A 202 -62.53 -55.67 52.01
CA GLN A 202 -63.32 -56.86 51.66
C GLN A 202 -63.24 -57.94 52.75
N THR A 203 -62.06 -58.16 53.30
CA THR A 203 -61.82 -59.33 54.15
C THR A 203 -62.26 -59.05 55.58
N GLU A 204 -61.77 -57.99 56.23
CA GLU A 204 -62.08 -57.80 57.65
C GLU A 204 -63.51 -57.32 57.87
N GLN A 205 -63.96 -56.30 57.12
CA GLN A 205 -65.32 -55.78 57.31
C GLN A 205 -66.38 -56.76 56.82
N GLY A 206 -66.15 -57.42 55.67
CA GLY A 206 -67.09 -58.41 55.15
C GLY A 206 -67.26 -59.59 56.11
N THR A 207 -66.16 -60.16 56.60
CA THR A 207 -66.19 -61.30 57.52
C THR A 207 -66.79 -60.90 58.87
N GLU A 208 -66.48 -59.71 59.39
CA GLU A 208 -67.04 -59.25 60.66
C GLU A 208 -68.54 -58.94 60.55
N VAL A 209 -69.00 -58.37 59.45
CA VAL A 209 -70.44 -58.17 59.19
C VAL A 209 -71.17 -59.50 59.10
N GLU A 210 -70.59 -60.50 58.44
CA GLU A 210 -71.19 -61.83 58.32
C GLU A 210 -71.23 -62.56 59.67
N ARG A 211 -70.17 -62.43 60.48
CA ARG A 211 -70.12 -62.92 61.85
C ARG A 211 -71.20 -62.26 62.72
N LEU A 212 -71.29 -60.93 62.70
CA LEU A 212 -72.29 -60.16 63.45
C LEU A 212 -73.72 -60.50 63.00
N ASN A 213 -73.97 -60.66 61.70
CA ASN A 213 -75.28 -61.09 61.20
C ASN A 213 -75.65 -62.50 61.70
N THR A 214 -74.68 -63.42 61.75
CA THR A 214 -74.88 -64.76 62.31
C THR A 214 -75.22 -64.69 63.79
N GLU A 215 -74.46 -63.88 64.56
CA GLU A 215 -74.69 -63.68 65.99
C GLU A 215 -76.05 -63.03 66.27
N LEU A 216 -76.44 -62.02 65.47
CA LEU A 216 -77.74 -61.37 65.53
C LEU A 216 -78.90 -62.36 65.26
N ASN A 217 -78.77 -63.20 64.23
CA ASN A 217 -79.78 -64.21 63.92
C ASN A 217 -79.93 -65.23 65.05
N ASN A 218 -78.82 -65.68 65.64
CA ASN A 218 -78.83 -66.58 66.79
C ASN A 218 -79.50 -65.92 68.01
N ALA A 219 -79.19 -64.65 68.27
CA ALA A 219 -79.83 -63.90 69.35
C ALA A 219 -81.33 -63.71 69.12
N ASN A 220 -81.75 -63.39 67.89
CA ASN A 220 -83.16 -63.28 67.51
C ASN A 220 -83.89 -64.62 67.68
N GLN A 221 -83.27 -65.73 67.29
CA GLN A 221 -83.82 -67.06 67.51
C GLN A 221 -83.96 -67.37 69.01
N ALA A 222 -82.93 -67.09 69.80
CA ALA A 222 -82.98 -67.27 71.26
C ALA A 222 -84.07 -66.41 71.91
N VAL A 223 -84.30 -65.17 71.43
CA VAL A 223 -85.41 -64.32 71.89
C VAL A 223 -86.77 -64.88 71.49
N GLN A 224 -86.92 -65.41 70.27
CA GLN A 224 -88.14 -66.10 69.86
C GLN A 224 -88.40 -67.34 70.71
N ASP A 225 -87.38 -68.16 70.94
CA ASP A 225 -87.45 -69.36 71.77
C ASP A 225 -87.82 -69.00 73.22
N ALA A 226 -87.20 -67.95 73.77
CA ALA A 226 -87.53 -67.42 75.10
C ALA A 226 -88.95 -66.83 75.14
N GLY A 227 -89.40 -66.18 74.07
CA GLY A 227 -90.77 -65.71 73.91
C GLY A 227 -91.77 -66.86 73.92
N HIS A 228 -91.51 -67.92 73.14
CA HIS A 228 -92.30 -69.15 73.16
C HIS A 228 -92.30 -69.83 74.53
N ALA A 229 -91.14 -69.89 75.21
CA ALA A 229 -91.04 -70.41 76.57
C ALA A 229 -91.82 -69.55 77.57
N SER A 230 -91.73 -68.22 77.45
CA SER A 230 -92.48 -67.27 78.28
C SER A 230 -93.99 -67.37 78.04
N ASP A 231 -94.43 -67.51 76.79
CA ASP A 231 -95.84 -67.73 76.44
C ASP A 231 -96.33 -69.08 76.96
N ALA A 232 -95.50 -70.12 76.91
CA ALA A 232 -95.81 -71.44 77.47
C ALA A 232 -95.94 -71.40 79.00
N VAL A 233 -95.01 -70.74 79.70
CA VAL A 233 -95.10 -70.51 81.15
C VAL A 233 -96.30 -69.63 81.48
N GLY A 234 -96.53 -68.57 80.70
CA GLY A 234 -97.70 -67.70 80.81
C GLY A 234 -99.01 -68.47 80.65
N ALA A 235 -99.10 -69.37 79.68
CA ALA A 235 -100.26 -70.26 79.50
C ALA A 235 -100.42 -71.28 80.63
N GLN A 236 -99.32 -71.81 81.19
CA GLN A 236 -99.35 -72.70 82.35
C GLN A 236 -99.76 -71.99 83.65
N THR A 237 -99.45 -70.69 83.78
CA THR A 237 -99.69 -69.88 84.99
C THR A 237 -100.93 -68.98 84.88
N ASN A 238 -101.54 -68.87 83.70
CA ASN A 238 -102.75 -68.08 83.49
C ASN A 238 -103.93 -68.76 84.21
N GLY A 239 -104.24 -68.28 85.41
CA GLY A 239 -105.24 -68.87 86.29
C GLY A 239 -104.70 -69.29 87.65
N ASP A 240 -103.38 -69.36 87.81
CA ASP A 240 -102.74 -69.50 89.12
C ASP A 240 -102.72 -68.13 89.79
N ASN A 241 -103.49 -67.97 90.86
CA ASN A 241 -103.29 -66.84 91.76
C ASN A 241 -101.94 -67.01 92.45
N PRO A 242 -101.20 -65.92 92.73
CA PRO A 242 -100.09 -66.02 93.68
C PRO A 242 -100.63 -66.66 94.96
N LEU A 243 -99.92 -67.67 95.46
CA LEU A 243 -100.35 -68.48 96.61
C LEU A 243 -100.93 -67.58 97.69
N SER A 244 -102.13 -67.92 98.15
CA SER A 244 -102.75 -67.18 99.24
C SER A 244 -101.90 -67.29 100.50
N ALA A 245 -102.00 -66.31 101.40
CA ALA A 245 -101.21 -66.28 102.63
C ALA A 245 -101.40 -67.56 103.48
N ASP A 246 -102.55 -68.22 103.37
CA ASP A 246 -102.85 -69.48 104.05
C ASP A 246 -102.15 -70.67 103.39
N GLU A 247 -102.05 -70.69 102.06
CA GLU A 247 -101.30 -71.72 101.33
C GLU A 247 -99.80 -71.59 101.59
N ILE A 248 -99.24 -70.37 101.61
CA ILE A 248 -97.84 -70.12 101.97
C ILE A 248 -97.53 -70.62 103.39
N ASN A 249 -98.45 -70.39 104.35
CA ASN A 249 -98.28 -70.87 105.73
C ASN A 249 -98.48 -72.38 105.90
N SER A 250 -99.07 -73.06 104.91
CA SER A 250 -99.17 -74.53 104.85
C SER A 250 -98.00 -75.20 104.14
N ILE A 251 -97.09 -74.42 103.51
CA ILE A 251 -95.86 -74.95 102.96
C ILE A 251 -95.04 -75.49 104.11
N ASP A 252 -94.93 -76.81 104.14
CA ASP A 252 -94.12 -77.55 105.09
C ASP A 252 -92.65 -77.17 104.87
N THR A 253 -92.20 -76.20 105.66
CA THR A 253 -90.80 -75.77 105.70
C THR A 253 -89.97 -76.64 106.64
N THR A 254 -90.55 -77.72 107.18
CA THR A 254 -89.82 -78.66 108.03
C THR A 254 -88.85 -79.44 107.15
N LEU A 255 -87.58 -79.05 107.22
CA LEU A 255 -86.48 -79.84 106.70
C LEU A 255 -86.50 -81.21 107.38
N ILE A 256 -86.77 -82.26 106.62
CA ILE A 256 -86.53 -83.63 107.05
C ILE A 256 -85.02 -83.75 107.23
N ASP A 257 -84.62 -83.87 108.49
CA ASP A 257 -83.27 -84.19 108.92
C ASP A 257 -82.87 -85.53 108.28
N VAL A 258 -82.01 -85.47 107.26
CA VAL A 258 -81.49 -86.64 106.57
C VAL A 258 -80.43 -87.26 107.48
N THR A 259 -80.88 -87.99 108.50
CA THR A 259 -80.01 -88.87 109.26
C THR A 259 -79.73 -90.12 108.42
N ASN A 260 -78.65 -90.02 107.65
CA ASN A 260 -77.67 -91.09 107.40
C ASN A 260 -76.30 -90.45 107.18
#